data_AF-A0A9W9Z5Y8-F1
#
_entry.id   AF-A0A9W9Z5Y8-F1
#
_cell.length_a   1.000
_cell.length_b   1.000
_cell.length_c   1.000
_cell.angle_alpha   90.00
_cell.angle_beta   90.00
_cell.angle_gamma   90.00
#
_symmetry.space_group_name_H-M   'P 1'
#
loop_
_entity.id
_entity.type
_entity.pdbx_description
1 polymer ?
#
loop_
_entity_poly.entity_id
_entity_poly.type
_entity_poly.pdbx_seq_one_letter_code
_entity_poly.pdbx_strand_id
1 'polypeptide(L)'
;MLLIQQVHQNNAPAVVKSFIDCHHIPGLTVVLNDNGTRCAQRVTTGTALMLLRLKIGVSLDQMVKESLDGFKSQWRERAAQRRSKSDWSSTDVVSKGGERKETDVDEEALSPDSIVKVATCGNSRLRPSSRSNWQQKLCQVLVDVCHPNGTTKVNPSAIKETPNHLLYLKLEVHGNRAFVGNVLEWREIGFVVEIKERKEVIKKHFAIDLHSNRFRRSVILGEVSAEKNNFPDYDQHKCCGSCYSGCGPVAWAQIFGYYDRKAATPNAIFSSTIYGDSSTKAPLHLTDEVKRFVEDIRLQVKTFCNNGQGSTYTSNMHLIAPWFRSRQGSNSRVVSYLESRKKRSSGGSSVARGGRSWIQSKAAEYIKSGYPVILDFDFESEGGHSAVATRYKGTSRRNRHCKTKTTGWWVGKKTKTVCSWETAAYDYEFFLHYGWGGRNNKWQQVSPFGAHVAYIA
;
A
#
# COMPACT_ATOMS: atom_id res chain seq x y z
N MET A 1 1.69 -23.66 18.22
CA MET A 1 2.50 -24.74 18.83
C MET A 1 1.58 -25.78 19.48
N LEU A 2 0.83 -26.51 18.65
CA LEU A 2 0.12 -27.75 18.94
C LEU A 2 -0.13 -28.36 17.54
N LEU A 3 0.17 -29.64 17.36
CA LEU A 3 0.15 -30.43 16.12
C LEU A 3 1.39 -30.36 15.19
N ILE A 4 2.57 -30.64 15.74
CA ILE A 4 3.65 -31.32 14.99
C ILE A 4 4.10 -32.51 15.83
N GLN A 5 3.29 -33.58 15.91
CA GLN A 5 3.77 -34.86 16.46
C GLN A 5 2.89 -36.07 16.11
N GLN A 6 2.53 -36.32 14.83
CA GLN A 6 2.07 -37.67 14.45
C GLN A 6 2.06 -37.99 12.95
N VAL A 7 3.14 -37.70 12.21
CA VAL A 7 3.32 -38.28 10.87
C VAL A 7 4.78 -38.70 10.68
N HIS A 8 5.17 -39.75 11.39
CA HIS A 8 6.37 -40.53 11.09
C HIS A 8 6.03 -41.99 11.31
N GLN A 9 5.41 -42.62 10.30
CA GLN A 9 5.41 -44.08 10.04
C GLN A 9 4.44 -44.36 8.89
N ASN A 10 4.97 -44.39 7.66
CA ASN A 10 4.71 -45.37 6.59
C ASN A 10 5.19 -44.81 5.24
N ASN A 11 6.20 -45.48 4.68
CA ASN A 11 6.88 -45.16 3.43
C ASN A 11 5.93 -45.17 2.21
N ALA A 12 5.78 -44.03 1.53
CA ALA A 12 5.47 -43.92 0.10
C ALA A 12 5.78 -42.49 -0.42
N PRO A 13 6.16 -42.32 -1.70
CA PRO A 13 6.93 -41.18 -2.17
C PRO A 13 6.10 -39.92 -2.47
N ALA A 14 6.81 -38.79 -2.44
CA ALA A 14 6.35 -37.44 -2.72
C ALA A 14 5.55 -37.30 -4.03
N VAL A 15 4.41 -36.60 -3.98
CA VAL A 15 3.87 -35.86 -5.13
C VAL A 15 3.23 -34.55 -4.65
N VAL A 16 3.99 -33.46 -4.77
CA VAL A 16 3.43 -32.16 -5.15
C VAL A 16 3.82 -31.97 -6.61
N LYS A 17 2.82 -31.90 -7.51
CA LYS A 17 3.04 -31.40 -8.87
C LYS A 17 1.84 -30.60 -9.34
N SER A 18 2.10 -29.32 -9.58
CA SER A 18 1.37 -28.45 -10.49
C SER A 18 1.62 -28.85 -11.95
N PHE A 19 0.62 -28.60 -12.79
CA PHE A 19 0.46 -28.88 -14.22
C PHE A 19 1.67 -28.69 -15.15
N ILE A 20 1.98 -29.70 -15.98
CA ILE A 20 2.45 -29.63 -17.38
C ILE A 20 1.91 -30.88 -18.11
N ASP A 21 1.44 -30.68 -19.33
CA ASP A 21 0.93 -31.66 -20.30
C ASP A 21 1.94 -32.79 -20.61
N CYS A 22 1.50 -34.05 -20.54
CA CYS A 22 2.15 -35.23 -21.14
C CYS A 22 1.11 -36.36 -21.30
N HIS A 23 0.90 -36.81 -22.54
CA HIS A 23 0.13 -38.01 -22.90
C HIS A 23 0.78 -39.31 -22.39
N HIS A 24 -0.08 -40.30 -22.14
CA HIS A 24 0.10 -41.76 -21.94
C HIS A 24 0.62 -42.31 -20.60
N ILE A 25 -0.29 -42.98 -19.86
CA ILE A 25 -0.28 -44.38 -19.31
C ILE A 25 -1.67 -44.64 -18.65
N PRO A 26 -2.26 -45.86 -18.68
CA PRO A 26 -3.71 -46.08 -18.57
C PRO A 26 -4.21 -46.37 -17.14
N GLY A 27 -5.50 -46.08 -16.88
CA GLY A 27 -6.22 -46.61 -15.71
C GLY A 27 -6.96 -45.61 -14.80
N LEU A 28 -7.57 -44.55 -15.34
CA LEU A 28 -8.42 -43.64 -14.56
C LEU A 28 -9.66 -43.23 -15.37
N THR A 29 -10.85 -43.59 -14.91
CA THR A 29 -12.11 -43.05 -15.46
C THR A 29 -12.52 -41.85 -14.62
N VAL A 30 -12.67 -40.70 -15.28
CA VAL A 30 -13.16 -39.45 -14.67
C VAL A 30 -14.65 -39.35 -14.95
N VAL A 31 -15.47 -39.16 -13.92
CA VAL A 31 -16.88 -38.77 -14.11
C VAL A 31 -17.00 -37.29 -13.73
N LEU A 32 -17.59 -36.52 -14.63
CA LEU A 32 -17.90 -35.10 -14.45
C LEU A 32 -19.26 -34.99 -13.75
N ASN A 33 -19.39 -34.02 -12.84
CA ASN A 33 -20.70 -33.49 -12.48
C ASN A 33 -20.87 -32.08 -13.09
N ASP A 34 -22.11 -31.64 -13.22
CA ASP A 34 -22.50 -30.50 -14.06
C ASP A 34 -21.98 -29.12 -13.61
N ASN A 35 -21.25 -29.05 -12.49
CA ASN A 35 -20.62 -27.81 -11.98
C ASN A 35 -19.08 -27.84 -12.01
N GLY A 36 -18.46 -28.76 -12.75
CA GLY A 36 -17.06 -28.63 -13.18
C GLY A 36 -15.97 -28.73 -12.09
N THR A 37 -16.27 -29.29 -10.92
CA THR A 37 -15.27 -29.46 -9.84
C THR A 37 -14.65 -30.86 -9.89
N ARG A 38 -13.31 -30.97 -9.85
CA ARG A 38 -12.58 -32.25 -9.88
C ARG A 38 -12.34 -32.78 -8.47
N CYS A 39 -12.90 -33.94 -8.13
CA CYS A 39 -12.54 -34.68 -6.94
C CYS A 39 -11.84 -35.99 -7.34
N ALA A 40 -10.68 -36.28 -6.74
CA ALA A 40 -10.05 -37.59 -6.83
C ALA A 40 -10.19 -38.30 -5.49
N GLN A 41 -10.82 -39.47 -5.48
CA GLN A 41 -10.72 -40.38 -4.33
C GLN A 41 -10.79 -41.84 -4.77
N ARG A 42 -9.94 -42.68 -4.17
CA ARG A 42 -10.06 -44.14 -4.18
C ARG A 42 -10.75 -44.55 -2.88
N VAL A 43 -11.80 -45.36 -2.94
CA VAL A 43 -12.45 -45.93 -1.74
C VAL A 43 -12.67 -47.42 -1.95
N THR A 44 -12.25 -48.21 -0.98
CA THR A 44 -12.79 -49.55 -0.72
C THR A 44 -13.52 -49.55 0.63
N THR A 45 -14.82 -49.89 0.56
CA THR A 45 -15.74 -50.47 1.57
C THR A 45 -15.97 -49.81 2.95
N GLY A 46 -17.25 -49.58 3.29
CA GLY A 46 -17.76 -49.47 4.67
C GLY A 46 -18.78 -48.34 4.92
N THR A 47 -20.05 -48.68 5.13
CA THR A 47 -21.22 -47.78 5.27
C THR A 47 -21.30 -46.95 6.57
N ALA A 48 -20.35 -47.08 7.51
CA ALA A 48 -20.30 -46.23 8.72
C ALA A 48 -19.59 -44.87 8.51
N LEU A 49 -18.94 -44.64 7.36
CA LEU A 49 -18.15 -43.43 7.11
C LEU A 49 -18.95 -42.20 6.64
N MET A 50 -20.25 -42.34 6.32
CA MET A 50 -21.01 -41.26 5.67
C MET A 50 -21.30 -40.07 6.60
N LEU A 51 -21.55 -40.31 7.89
CA LEU A 51 -21.77 -39.25 8.90
C LEU A 51 -20.47 -38.56 9.34
N LEU A 52 -19.33 -39.28 9.34
CA LEU A 52 -18.00 -38.67 9.57
C LEU A 52 -17.56 -37.81 8.37
N ARG A 53 -17.91 -38.23 7.14
CA ARG A 53 -17.59 -37.52 5.89
C ARG A 53 -18.29 -36.16 5.76
N LEU A 54 -19.52 -36.01 6.24
CA LEU A 54 -20.20 -34.72 6.25
C LEU A 54 -19.55 -33.72 7.24
N LYS A 55 -19.16 -34.18 8.44
CA LYS A 55 -18.48 -33.32 9.42
C LYS A 55 -17.07 -32.89 8.96
N ILE A 56 -16.32 -33.78 8.33
CA ILE A 56 -14.98 -33.46 7.80
C ILE A 56 -15.09 -32.58 6.55
N GLY A 57 -16.07 -32.81 5.67
CA GLY A 57 -16.30 -31.97 4.49
C GLY A 57 -16.70 -30.54 4.84
N VAL A 58 -17.61 -30.37 5.81
CA VAL A 58 -17.99 -29.04 6.32
C VAL A 58 -16.82 -28.36 7.05
N SER A 59 -16.02 -29.11 7.83
CA SER A 59 -14.81 -28.58 8.48
C SER A 59 -13.73 -28.18 7.48
N LEU A 60 -13.53 -28.95 6.41
CA LEU A 60 -12.55 -28.66 5.36
C LEU A 60 -13.00 -27.46 4.51
N ASP A 61 -14.29 -27.38 4.16
CA ASP A 61 -14.84 -26.24 3.42
C ASP A 61 -14.78 -24.96 4.27
N GLN A 62 -15.04 -25.07 5.58
CA GLN A 62 -14.88 -23.96 6.53
C GLN A 62 -13.42 -23.53 6.67
N MET A 63 -12.48 -24.47 6.83
CA MET A 63 -11.04 -24.16 6.88
C MET A 63 -10.52 -23.58 5.55
N VAL A 64 -11.02 -24.06 4.41
CA VAL A 64 -10.69 -23.52 3.10
C VAL A 64 -11.26 -22.11 2.94
N LYS A 65 -12.51 -21.86 3.36
CA LYS A 65 -13.13 -20.52 3.35
C LYS A 65 -12.41 -19.55 4.28
N GLU A 66 -12.11 -19.96 5.52
CA GLU A 66 -11.37 -19.14 6.49
C GLU A 66 -9.95 -18.85 6.02
N SER A 67 -9.27 -19.83 5.43
CA SER A 67 -7.94 -19.64 4.82
C SER A 67 -8.00 -18.76 3.57
N LEU A 68 -9.05 -18.91 2.75
CA LEU A 68 -9.27 -18.10 1.55
C LEU A 68 -9.63 -16.65 1.91
N ASP A 69 -10.43 -16.43 2.95
CA ASP A 69 -10.81 -15.10 3.41
C ASP A 69 -9.66 -14.43 4.16
N GLY A 70 -8.88 -15.19 4.93
CA GLY A 70 -7.60 -14.77 5.47
C GLY A 70 -6.62 -14.38 4.35
N PHE A 71 -6.48 -15.21 3.32
CA PHE A 71 -5.65 -14.92 2.16
C PHE A 71 -6.15 -13.70 1.38
N LYS A 72 -7.46 -13.58 1.13
CA LYS A 72 -8.06 -12.41 0.45
C LYS A 72 -7.84 -11.14 1.26
N SER A 73 -8.00 -11.19 2.57
CA SER A 73 -7.76 -10.05 3.47
C SER A 73 -6.29 -9.61 3.40
N GLN A 74 -5.36 -10.55 3.57
CA GLN A 74 -3.92 -10.29 3.46
C GLN A 74 -3.50 -9.82 2.05
N TRP A 75 -4.10 -10.38 1.01
CA TRP A 75 -3.86 -9.98 -0.37
C TRP A 75 -4.40 -8.57 -0.64
N ARG A 76 -5.56 -8.21 -0.09
CA ARG A 76 -6.12 -6.86 -0.17
C ARG A 76 -5.32 -5.86 0.65
N GLU A 77 -4.84 -6.21 1.84
CA GLU A 77 -3.93 -5.38 2.62
C GLU A 77 -2.65 -5.09 1.82
N ARG A 78 -2.07 -6.10 1.17
CA ARG A 78 -0.93 -5.94 0.27
C ARG A 78 -1.24 -5.19 -1.03
N ALA A 79 -2.43 -5.39 -1.60
CA ALA A 79 -2.88 -4.67 -2.79
C ALA A 79 -3.23 -3.21 -2.48
N ALA A 80 -3.69 -2.91 -1.26
CA ALA A 80 -3.89 -1.56 -0.74
C ALA A 80 -2.55 -0.88 -0.45
N GLN A 81 -1.51 -1.64 -0.10
CA GLN A 81 -0.12 -1.19 -0.14
C GLN A 81 0.45 -1.10 -1.55
N ARG A 82 -0.39 -1.04 -2.61
CA ARG A 82 0.03 -0.97 -4.02
C ARG A 82 1.18 0.01 -4.17
N ARG A 83 2.35 -0.62 -4.24
CA ARG A 83 3.64 0.03 -4.25
C ARG A 83 3.73 0.89 -5.50
N SER A 84 4.19 2.12 -5.32
CA SER A 84 4.15 3.13 -6.37
C SER A 84 5.00 2.67 -7.56
N LYS A 85 4.84 3.29 -8.74
CA LYS A 85 5.66 2.96 -9.92
C LYS A 85 7.17 2.97 -9.64
N SER A 86 7.64 3.74 -8.65
CA SER A 86 9.05 3.80 -8.24
C SER A 86 9.55 2.57 -7.46
N ASP A 87 8.66 1.79 -6.83
CA ASP A 87 9.04 0.52 -6.19
C ASP A 87 9.40 -0.56 -7.21
N TRP A 88 8.82 -0.45 -8.41
CA TRP A 88 9.06 -1.34 -9.54
C TRP A 88 10.10 -0.79 -10.50
N SER A 89 10.46 0.50 -10.42
CA SER A 89 11.34 1.12 -11.40
C SER A 89 12.77 0.59 -11.32
N SER A 90 13.18 0.07 -10.16
CA SER A 90 14.44 -0.65 -9.95
C SER A 90 14.33 -2.16 -10.09
N THR A 91 13.20 -2.69 -10.57
CA THR A 91 12.97 -4.14 -10.69
C THR A 91 12.71 -4.55 -12.12
N ASP A 92 13.56 -5.43 -12.65
CA ASP A 92 13.43 -6.00 -13.99
C ASP A 92 13.01 -7.47 -13.93
N VAL A 93 12.13 -7.88 -14.86
CA VAL A 93 11.78 -9.29 -15.07
C VAL A 93 12.29 -9.70 -16.44
N VAL A 94 13.25 -10.63 -16.47
CA VAL A 94 13.89 -11.08 -17.70
C VAL A 94 13.58 -12.56 -17.93
N SER A 95 12.91 -12.87 -19.04
CA SER A 95 12.71 -14.24 -19.51
C SER A 95 14.05 -14.85 -19.94
N LYS A 96 14.33 -16.11 -19.57
CA LYS A 96 15.56 -16.80 -19.99
C LYS A 96 15.71 -16.80 -21.52
N GLY A 97 16.66 -16.01 -22.03
CA GLY A 97 16.98 -15.88 -23.46
C GLY A 97 16.70 -14.51 -24.08
N GLY A 98 16.02 -13.61 -23.36
CA GLY A 98 15.87 -12.21 -23.79
C GLY A 98 16.91 -11.33 -23.12
N GLU A 99 17.88 -10.80 -23.87
CA GLU A 99 18.65 -9.65 -23.39
C GLU A 99 17.86 -8.38 -23.64
N ARG A 100 17.41 -7.72 -22.57
CA ARG A 100 16.95 -6.34 -22.68
C ARG A 100 18.18 -5.46 -22.74
N LYS A 101 18.40 -4.78 -23.87
CA LYS A 101 19.38 -3.67 -23.99
C LYS A 101 18.82 -2.46 -23.25
N GLU A 102 18.75 -2.51 -21.93
CA GLU A 102 18.33 -1.36 -21.13
C GLU A 102 19.50 -0.39 -21.01
N THR A 103 19.36 0.77 -21.67
CA THR A 103 20.36 1.85 -21.62
C THR A 103 20.22 2.69 -20.36
N ASP A 104 19.08 2.62 -19.68
CA ASP A 104 18.69 3.42 -18.53
C ASP A 104 18.24 2.47 -17.40
N VAL A 105 18.81 2.61 -16.21
CA VAL A 105 18.53 1.75 -15.03
C VAL A 105 18.31 2.63 -13.80
N ASP A 106 17.24 2.38 -13.04
CA ASP A 106 17.03 2.98 -11.73
C ASP A 106 17.54 2.06 -10.61
N GLU A 107 18.24 2.62 -9.64
CA GLU A 107 18.75 1.89 -8.48
C GLU A 107 18.16 2.46 -7.19
N GLU A 108 17.57 1.62 -6.34
CA GLU A 108 17.00 2.06 -5.05
C GLU A 108 18.11 2.44 -4.06
N ALA A 109 18.07 3.66 -3.51
CA ALA A 109 19.09 4.14 -2.59
C ALA A 109 19.02 3.46 -1.21
N LEU A 110 20.14 2.89 -0.76
CA LEU A 110 20.35 2.41 0.60
C LEU A 110 21.44 3.26 1.27
N SER A 111 21.10 3.97 2.33
CA SER A 111 22.06 4.66 3.20
C SER A 111 22.53 3.73 4.34
N PRO A 112 23.61 4.06 5.07
CA PRO A 112 23.92 3.43 6.35
C PRO A 112 22.67 3.33 7.24
N ASP A 113 22.51 2.21 7.95
CA ASP A 113 21.32 1.81 8.74
C ASP A 113 20.02 1.57 7.96
N SER A 114 20.06 1.54 6.62
CA SER A 114 18.86 1.22 5.85
C SER A 114 18.52 -0.26 5.95
N ILE A 115 17.23 -0.56 6.14
CA ILE A 115 16.69 -1.91 6.13
C ILE A 115 15.63 -2.03 5.03
N VAL A 116 15.86 -2.92 4.07
CA VAL A 116 14.92 -3.21 2.98
C VAL A 116 14.58 -4.70 2.95
N LYS A 117 13.30 -4.99 2.67
CA LYS A 117 12.79 -6.37 2.52
C LYS A 117 12.57 -6.66 1.04
N VAL A 118 13.28 -7.66 0.51
CA VAL A 118 13.12 -8.12 -0.88
C VAL A 118 12.36 -9.44 -0.85
N ALA A 119 11.17 -9.48 -1.45
CA ALA A 119 10.38 -10.71 -1.49
C ALA A 119 11.09 -11.80 -2.29
N THR A 120 11.08 -13.05 -1.82
CA THR A 120 11.70 -14.19 -2.51
C THR A 120 10.65 -15.26 -2.81
N CYS A 121 10.60 -15.75 -4.06
CA CYS A 121 9.73 -16.86 -4.43
C CYS A 121 10.51 -18.19 -4.38
N GLY A 122 10.17 -19.06 -3.43
CA GLY A 122 10.62 -20.45 -3.38
C GLY A 122 12.06 -20.72 -2.92
N ASN A 123 12.42 -22.00 -2.90
CA ASN A 123 13.76 -22.51 -2.53
C ASN A 123 14.82 -21.99 -3.51
N SER A 124 15.41 -20.86 -3.15
CA SER A 124 16.42 -20.17 -3.93
C SER A 124 17.76 -20.90 -3.83
N ARG A 125 18.10 -21.68 -4.86
CA ARG A 125 19.47 -22.19 -5.04
C ARG A 125 20.29 -21.13 -5.78
N LEU A 126 21.14 -20.46 -5.03
CA LEU A 126 22.05 -19.42 -5.53
C LEU A 126 23.34 -20.06 -6.04
N ARG A 127 23.70 -19.77 -7.30
CA ARG A 127 25.01 -20.12 -7.85
C ARG A 127 26.02 -19.01 -7.56
N PRO A 128 27.27 -19.35 -7.23
CA PRO A 128 28.34 -18.37 -7.06
C PRO A 128 28.63 -17.70 -8.41
N SER A 129 28.49 -16.39 -8.50
CA SER A 129 29.14 -15.59 -9.55
C SER A 129 30.30 -14.80 -8.94
N SER A 130 31.20 -14.36 -9.84
CA SER A 130 32.62 -14.06 -9.63
C SER A 130 33.02 -13.25 -8.38
N ARG A 131 34.21 -13.58 -7.84
CA ARG A 131 34.91 -12.91 -6.73
C ARG A 131 35.42 -11.50 -7.08
N SER A 132 34.54 -10.57 -7.46
CA SER A 132 35.01 -9.18 -7.58
C SER A 132 35.33 -8.63 -6.18
N ASN A 133 36.43 -7.88 -6.05
CA ASN A 133 36.81 -7.20 -4.81
C ASN A 133 35.64 -6.35 -4.26
N TRP A 134 34.90 -5.71 -5.17
CA TRP A 134 33.69 -4.95 -4.84
C TRP A 134 32.57 -5.78 -4.21
N GLN A 135 32.37 -7.02 -4.62
CA GLN A 135 31.36 -7.88 -4.01
C GLN A 135 31.74 -8.29 -2.58
N GLN A 136 33.03 -8.48 -2.30
CA GLN A 136 33.51 -8.74 -0.93
C GLN A 136 33.31 -7.52 -0.04
N LYS A 137 33.65 -6.32 -0.54
CA LYS A 137 33.42 -5.06 0.17
C LYS A 137 31.94 -4.81 0.43
N LEU A 138 31.08 -5.04 -0.56
CA LEU A 138 29.62 -4.95 -0.39
C LEU A 138 29.13 -5.93 0.69
N CYS A 139 29.64 -7.17 0.70
CA CYS A 139 29.30 -8.16 1.72
C CYS A 139 29.72 -7.75 3.15
N GLN A 140 30.79 -6.97 3.31
CA GLN A 140 31.18 -6.43 4.62
C GLN A 140 30.25 -5.30 5.09
N VAL A 141 29.68 -4.55 4.14
CA VAL A 141 28.75 -3.46 4.41
C VAL A 141 27.33 -3.96 4.67
N LEU A 142 26.92 -5.05 4.03
CA LEU A 142 25.60 -5.66 4.22
C LEU A 142 25.60 -6.60 5.44
N VAL A 143 24.83 -6.25 6.47
CA VAL A 143 24.74 -7.00 7.73
C VAL A 143 24.08 -8.34 7.47
N ASP A 144 24.78 -9.42 7.85
CA ASP A 144 24.33 -10.81 7.80
C ASP A 144 23.88 -11.33 6.43
N VAL A 145 23.99 -10.55 5.34
CA VAL A 145 23.54 -10.97 4.01
C VAL A 145 24.48 -11.98 3.40
N CYS A 146 25.79 -11.86 3.60
CA CYS A 146 26.77 -12.79 3.05
C CYS A 146 27.25 -13.80 4.10
N HIS A 147 27.69 -14.98 3.64
CA HIS A 147 28.12 -16.05 4.52
C HIS A 147 29.42 -15.65 5.28
N PRO A 148 29.54 -15.94 6.58
CA PRO A 148 30.68 -15.53 7.43
C PRO A 148 32.05 -16.08 7.02
N ASN A 149 32.11 -17.04 6.09
CA ASN A 149 33.35 -17.62 5.57
C ASN A 149 33.96 -16.78 4.42
N GLY A 150 33.53 -15.54 4.24
CA GLY A 150 33.97 -14.65 3.16
C GLY A 150 33.47 -15.05 1.77
N THR A 151 32.53 -16.01 1.68
CA THR A 151 31.91 -16.34 0.39
C THR A 151 30.82 -15.33 0.06
N THR A 152 30.71 -15.00 -1.23
CA THR A 152 29.66 -14.12 -1.77
C THR A 152 28.27 -14.79 -1.82
N LYS A 153 28.11 -15.92 -1.12
CA LYS A 153 26.84 -16.64 -1.00
C LYS A 153 25.98 -15.95 0.03
N VAL A 154 24.69 -15.82 -0.27
CA VAL A 154 23.74 -15.26 0.70
C VAL A 154 23.62 -16.20 1.90
N ASN A 155 23.72 -15.63 3.09
CA ASN A 155 23.51 -16.33 4.35
C ASN A 155 22.03 -16.70 4.48
N PRO A 156 21.67 -17.98 4.68
CA PRO A 156 20.29 -18.37 4.88
C PRO A 156 19.61 -17.64 6.04
N SER A 157 20.35 -17.17 7.05
CA SER A 157 19.78 -16.41 8.17
C SER A 157 19.24 -15.03 7.77
N ALA A 158 19.69 -14.48 6.63
CA ALA A 158 19.17 -13.23 6.06
C ALA A 158 17.81 -13.44 5.39
N ILE A 159 17.44 -14.70 5.09
CA ILE A 159 16.10 -15.05 4.62
C ILE A 159 15.21 -15.19 5.85
N LYS A 160 14.22 -14.32 5.92
CA LYS A 160 13.25 -14.28 7.01
C LYS A 160 11.87 -14.66 6.48
N GLU A 161 11.03 -15.11 7.38
CA GLU A 161 9.65 -15.46 7.08
C GLU A 161 8.72 -14.45 7.74
N THR A 162 7.73 -13.96 6.99
CA THR A 162 6.65 -13.13 7.57
C THR A 162 5.65 -14.01 8.32
N PRO A 163 4.77 -13.45 9.19
CA PRO A 163 3.69 -14.22 9.83
C PRO A 163 2.80 -15.02 8.87
N ASN A 164 2.72 -14.61 7.60
CA ASN A 164 1.93 -15.27 6.56
C ASN A 164 2.75 -16.26 5.72
N HIS A 165 3.84 -16.79 6.27
CA HIS A 165 4.70 -17.78 5.62
C HIS A 165 5.39 -17.36 4.30
N LEU A 166 5.49 -16.06 4.06
CA LEU A 166 6.22 -15.52 2.90
C LEU A 166 7.68 -15.26 3.25
N LEU A 167 8.57 -15.83 2.43
CA LEU A 167 10.01 -15.63 2.55
C LEU A 167 10.43 -14.28 1.94
N TYR A 168 11.35 -13.61 2.62
CA TYR A 168 11.98 -12.40 2.14
C TYR A 168 13.45 -12.34 2.54
N LEU A 169 14.28 -11.75 1.68
CA LEU A 169 15.65 -11.39 2.00
C LEU A 169 15.64 -10.04 2.74
N LYS A 170 16.15 -10.02 3.97
CA LYS A 170 16.42 -8.80 4.72
C LYS A 170 17.77 -8.25 4.26
N LEU A 171 17.76 -7.11 3.58
CA LEU A 171 18.97 -6.34 3.27
C LEU A 171 19.11 -5.24 4.32
N GLU A 172 20.20 -5.28 5.07
CA GLU A 172 20.52 -4.28 6.09
C GLU A 172 21.92 -3.74 5.81
N VAL A 173 22.06 -2.41 5.78
CA VAL A 173 23.34 -1.74 5.61
C VAL A 173 23.88 -1.36 6.98
N HIS A 174 25.14 -1.66 7.25
CA HIS A 174 25.80 -1.32 8.51
C HIS A 174 25.61 0.18 8.86
N GLY A 175 25.26 0.48 10.12
CA GLY A 175 24.90 1.83 10.55
C GLY A 175 26.03 2.84 10.60
N ASN A 176 27.23 2.38 10.94
CA ASN A 176 28.38 3.26 11.02
C ASN A 176 28.79 3.75 9.61
N ARG A 177 28.43 4.99 9.28
CA ARG A 177 28.77 5.65 8.01
C ARG A 177 30.27 5.69 7.74
N ALA A 178 31.10 5.93 8.75
CA ALA A 178 32.55 5.99 8.56
C ALA A 178 33.10 4.60 8.20
N PHE A 179 32.60 3.54 8.83
CA PHE A 179 32.91 2.17 8.45
C PHE A 179 32.49 1.87 7.01
N VAL A 180 31.22 2.14 6.67
CA VAL A 180 30.71 1.89 5.30
C VAL A 180 31.50 2.70 4.27
N GLY A 181 31.76 3.97 4.54
CA GLY A 181 32.56 4.86 3.70
C GLY A 181 33.98 4.31 3.50
N ASN A 182 34.66 3.91 4.57
CA ASN A 182 36.01 3.38 4.49
C ASN A 182 36.09 2.07 3.69
N VAL A 183 35.18 1.12 3.95
CA VAL A 183 35.13 -0.17 3.22
C VAL A 183 34.87 0.04 1.73
N LEU A 184 34.00 1.00 1.39
CA LEU A 184 33.65 1.33 0.01
C LEU A 184 34.57 2.38 -0.62
N GLU A 185 35.66 2.77 0.06
CA GLU A 185 36.61 3.80 -0.40
C GLU A 185 35.93 5.14 -0.74
N TRP A 186 34.86 5.46 -0.02
CA TRP A 186 34.01 6.64 -0.25
C TRP A 186 33.43 6.69 -1.67
N ARG A 187 33.28 5.53 -2.32
CA ARG A 187 32.66 5.38 -3.63
C ARG A 187 31.26 4.82 -3.51
N GLU A 188 30.35 5.38 -4.27
CA GLU A 188 29.00 4.87 -4.38
C GLU A 188 28.97 3.65 -5.29
N ILE A 189 28.46 2.54 -4.77
CA ILE A 189 28.38 1.30 -5.52
C ILE A 189 26.94 0.96 -5.84
N GLY A 190 26.71 0.57 -7.10
CA GLY A 190 25.46 -0.06 -7.54
C GLY A 190 25.59 -1.57 -7.42
N PHE A 191 24.52 -2.24 -7.04
CA PHE A 191 24.49 -3.69 -6.97
C PHE A 191 23.10 -4.24 -7.30
N VAL A 192 23.06 -5.51 -7.68
CA VAL A 192 21.83 -6.17 -8.12
C VAL A 192 21.59 -7.41 -7.27
N VAL A 193 20.37 -7.56 -6.79
CA VAL A 193 19.87 -8.80 -6.21
C VAL A 193 19.12 -9.55 -7.30
N GLU A 194 19.67 -10.69 -7.72
CA GLU A 194 19.04 -11.56 -8.71
C GLU A 194 18.28 -12.71 -8.02
N ILE A 195 16.99 -12.82 -8.29
CA ILE A 195 16.14 -13.92 -7.87
C ILE A 195 15.87 -14.78 -9.11
N LYS A 196 16.40 -16.01 -9.10
CA LYS A 196 16.30 -16.93 -10.24
C LYS A 196 15.17 -17.90 -10.03
N GLU A 197 14.17 -17.85 -10.91
CA GLU A 197 13.11 -18.83 -11.03
C GLU A 197 13.36 -19.75 -12.24
N ARG A 198 12.58 -20.84 -12.39
CA ARG A 198 12.83 -21.88 -13.42
C ARG A 198 12.92 -21.30 -14.83
N LYS A 199 12.12 -20.29 -15.16
CA LYS A 199 12.04 -19.68 -16.51
C LYS A 199 12.32 -18.17 -16.53
N GLU A 200 12.36 -17.52 -15.38
CA GLU A 200 12.48 -16.06 -15.26
C GLU A 200 13.59 -15.68 -14.27
N VAL A 201 14.18 -14.51 -14.46
CA VAL A 201 15.09 -13.88 -13.51
C VAL A 201 14.51 -12.53 -13.15
N ILE A 202 14.20 -12.35 -11.88
CA ILE A 202 13.81 -11.05 -11.32
C ILE A 202 15.09 -10.39 -10.81
N LYS A 203 15.43 -9.21 -11.33
CA LYS A 203 16.57 -8.42 -10.89
C LYS A 203 16.06 -7.21 -10.14
N LYS A 204 16.60 -6.95 -8.96
CA LYS A 204 16.33 -5.71 -8.24
C LYS A 204 17.63 -4.94 -8.02
N HIS A 205 17.61 -3.68 -8.44
CA HIS A 205 18.77 -2.79 -8.50
C HIS A 205 18.81 -1.86 -7.28
N PHE A 206 19.98 -1.75 -6.66
CA PHE A 206 20.22 -0.95 -5.46
C PHE A 206 21.50 -0.14 -5.62
N ALA A 207 21.62 0.96 -4.88
CA ALA A 207 22.85 1.72 -4.77
C ALA A 207 23.11 2.13 -3.31
N ILE A 208 24.37 2.06 -2.87
CA ILE A 208 24.75 2.58 -1.55
C ILE A 208 24.95 4.11 -1.65
N ASP A 209 24.07 4.88 -1.00
CA ASP A 209 24.12 6.35 -0.92
C ASP A 209 24.98 6.78 0.29
N LEU A 210 26.17 7.32 0.02
CA LEU A 210 27.10 7.83 1.04
C LEU A 210 26.93 9.34 1.32
N HIS A 211 26.13 10.04 0.51
CA HIS A 211 25.86 11.47 0.69
C HIS A 211 24.89 11.75 1.84
N SER A 212 24.09 10.76 2.25
CA SER A 212 23.13 10.93 3.33
C SER A 212 23.82 11.03 4.70
N ASN A 213 24.14 12.26 5.13
CA ASN A 213 24.62 12.54 6.50
C ASN A 213 23.53 12.48 7.58
N ARG A 214 22.25 12.32 7.20
CA ARG A 214 21.13 12.23 8.12
C ARG A 214 20.34 10.96 7.87
N PHE A 215 19.98 10.28 8.95
CA PHE A 215 18.92 9.28 8.93
C PHE A 215 17.68 9.87 8.25
N ARG A 216 17.09 9.12 7.32
CA ARG A 216 15.73 9.40 6.81
C ARG A 216 14.73 9.13 7.93
N ARG A 217 14.67 10.01 8.94
CA ARG A 217 13.55 10.01 9.89
C ARG A 217 12.32 10.44 9.11
N SER A 218 11.23 9.70 9.28
CA SER A 218 9.90 10.17 8.89
C SER A 218 9.63 11.44 9.70
N VAL A 219 9.67 12.60 9.04
CA VAL A 219 9.39 13.89 9.66
C VAL A 219 7.92 14.21 9.42
N ILE A 220 7.23 14.72 10.43
CA ILE A 220 5.92 15.34 10.22
C ILE A 220 6.18 16.59 9.38
N LEU A 221 5.85 16.50 8.08
CA LEU A 221 6.16 17.54 7.10
C LEU A 221 5.02 18.56 7.00
N GLY A 222 3.80 18.19 7.42
CA GLY A 222 2.68 19.11 7.50
C GLY A 222 1.60 18.60 8.43
N GLU A 223 1.01 19.57 9.13
CA GLU A 223 -0.04 19.39 10.11
C GLU A 223 -1.01 20.55 9.91
N VAL A 224 -2.30 20.24 9.79
CA VAL A 224 -3.33 21.25 9.99
C VAL A 224 -3.15 21.76 11.42
N SER A 225 -3.07 23.09 11.63
CA SER A 225 -3.05 23.74 12.96
C SER A 225 -4.39 23.54 13.71
N ALA A 226 -4.88 22.32 13.74
CA ALA A 226 -5.81 21.85 14.72
C ALA A 226 -5.02 21.73 16.01
N GLU A 227 -5.25 22.65 16.94
CA GLU A 227 -5.11 22.28 18.34
C GLU A 227 -5.78 20.92 18.49
N LYS A 228 -5.02 19.93 18.95
CA LYS A 228 -5.38 18.50 18.92
C LYS A 228 -6.79 18.21 19.46
N ASN A 229 -7.35 19.14 20.23
CA ASN A 229 -8.64 19.08 20.89
C ASN A 229 -9.82 19.71 20.12
N ASN A 230 -9.61 20.23 18.90
CA ASN A 230 -10.64 20.98 18.16
C ASN A 230 -11.18 20.29 16.91
N PHE A 231 -10.62 19.15 16.50
CA PHE A 231 -11.14 18.38 15.36
C PHE A 231 -12.26 17.43 15.84
N PRO A 232 -13.49 17.51 15.30
CA PRO A 232 -14.57 16.64 15.74
C PRO A 232 -14.35 15.17 15.35
N ASP A 233 -14.68 14.26 16.27
CA ASP A 233 -14.63 12.81 16.07
C ASP A 233 -16.06 12.26 16.11
N TYR A 234 -16.79 12.49 15.02
CA TYR A 234 -18.15 12.00 14.86
C TYR A 234 -18.17 10.50 14.53
N ASP A 235 -19.24 9.83 14.94
CA ASP A 235 -19.49 8.42 14.63
C ASP A 235 -20.56 8.29 13.54
N GLN A 236 -20.54 7.18 12.81
CA GLN A 236 -21.67 6.80 11.96
C GLN A 236 -22.84 6.36 12.84
N HIS A 237 -24.06 6.68 12.41
CA HIS A 237 -25.27 6.37 13.17
C HIS A 237 -26.37 5.85 12.26
N LYS A 238 -27.34 5.14 12.82
CA LYS A 238 -28.53 4.71 12.08
C LYS A 238 -29.51 5.87 11.95
N CYS A 239 -29.98 6.14 10.72
CA CYS A 239 -30.90 7.26 10.49
C CYS A 239 -31.88 7.10 9.31
N CYS A 240 -31.55 6.35 8.26
CA CYS A 240 -32.36 6.33 7.03
C CYS A 240 -32.94 4.93 6.79
N GLY A 241 -34.06 4.59 7.45
CA GLY A 241 -34.71 3.28 7.27
C GLY A 241 -33.81 2.12 7.68
N SER A 242 -33.27 2.18 8.92
CA SER A 242 -32.30 1.24 9.52
C SER A 242 -30.86 1.29 8.95
N CYS A 243 -30.62 2.13 7.93
CA CYS A 243 -29.31 2.30 7.32
C CYS A 243 -28.39 3.21 8.14
N TYR A 244 -27.09 2.92 8.12
CA TYR A 244 -26.07 3.85 8.62
C TYR A 244 -25.94 5.11 7.76
N SER A 245 -25.54 6.22 8.38
CA SER A 245 -25.36 7.54 7.77
C SER A 245 -24.29 7.56 6.68
N GLY A 246 -23.27 6.69 6.79
CA GLY A 246 -22.21 6.49 5.80
C GLY A 246 -20.94 7.28 6.09
N CYS A 247 -19.79 6.72 5.71
CA CYS A 247 -18.48 7.29 6.01
C CYS A 247 -18.20 8.61 5.28
N GLY A 248 -18.66 8.76 4.03
CA GLY A 248 -18.52 10.00 3.26
C GLY A 248 -19.18 11.22 3.92
N PRO A 249 -20.48 11.16 4.26
CA PRO A 249 -21.17 12.25 4.96
C PRO A 249 -20.57 12.57 6.33
N VAL A 250 -20.21 11.55 7.11
CA VAL A 250 -19.54 11.75 8.40
C VAL A 250 -18.19 12.44 8.23
N ALA A 251 -17.38 12.03 7.26
CA ALA A 251 -16.09 12.67 6.99
C ALA A 251 -16.25 14.16 6.59
N TRP A 252 -17.25 14.50 5.77
CA TRP A 252 -17.58 15.89 5.47
C TRP A 252 -18.05 16.65 6.71
N ALA A 253 -18.90 16.05 7.53
CA ALA A 253 -19.39 16.66 8.76
C ALA A 253 -18.24 16.98 9.73
N GLN A 254 -17.24 16.10 9.86
CA GLN A 254 -16.05 16.35 10.67
C GLN A 254 -15.25 17.56 10.17
N ILE A 255 -15.01 17.67 8.85
CA ILE A 255 -14.33 18.83 8.25
C ILE A 255 -15.12 20.11 8.50
N PHE A 256 -16.42 20.09 8.27
CA PHE A 256 -17.25 21.28 8.41
C PHE A 256 -17.46 21.69 9.86
N GLY A 257 -17.59 20.74 10.79
CA GLY A 257 -17.57 21.02 12.22
C GLY A 257 -16.22 21.60 12.66
N TYR A 258 -15.12 21.16 12.08
CA TYR A 258 -13.81 21.78 12.32
C TYR A 258 -13.75 23.24 11.82
N TYR A 259 -14.25 23.52 10.60
CA TYR A 259 -14.31 24.89 10.07
C TYR A 259 -15.19 25.81 10.89
N ASP A 260 -16.36 25.33 11.31
CA ASP A 260 -17.27 26.03 12.20
C ASP A 260 -16.59 26.39 13.53
N ARG A 261 -15.91 25.42 14.15
CA ARG A 261 -15.14 25.66 15.38
C ARG A 261 -13.97 26.62 15.18
N LYS A 262 -13.37 26.65 14.00
CA LYS A 262 -12.32 27.62 13.63
C LYS A 262 -12.87 29.02 13.41
N ALA A 263 -14.12 29.16 12.96
CA ALA A 263 -14.80 30.45 12.84
C ALA A 263 -14.86 31.22 14.18
N ALA A 264 -14.85 30.50 15.31
CA ALA A 264 -14.82 31.09 16.65
C ALA A 264 -13.46 31.67 17.08
N THR A 265 -12.45 31.68 16.21
CA THR A 265 -11.12 32.24 16.51
C THR A 265 -10.96 33.65 15.92
N PRO A 266 -10.16 34.54 16.54
CA PRO A 266 -9.88 35.85 15.96
C PRO A 266 -9.28 35.73 14.55
N ASN A 267 -9.74 36.55 13.61
CA ASN A 267 -9.33 36.53 12.19
C ASN A 267 -9.67 35.24 11.43
N ALA A 268 -10.72 34.52 11.83
CA ALA A 268 -11.13 33.32 11.12
C ALA A 268 -11.60 33.62 9.69
N ILE A 269 -11.12 32.81 8.75
CA ILE A 269 -11.55 32.84 7.34
C ILE A 269 -12.81 32.00 7.09
N PHE A 270 -13.25 31.23 8.09
CA PHE A 270 -14.40 30.34 8.01
C PHE A 270 -15.65 31.01 8.60
N SER A 271 -16.81 30.67 8.04
CA SER A 271 -18.11 31.12 8.53
C SER A 271 -18.51 30.34 9.78
N SER A 272 -19.09 31.03 10.77
CA SER A 272 -19.66 30.42 11.98
C SER A 272 -21.07 29.85 11.75
N THR A 273 -21.55 29.82 10.50
CA THR A 273 -22.88 29.28 10.14
C THR A 273 -22.79 27.98 9.34
N ILE A 274 -21.62 27.33 9.36
CA ILE A 274 -21.41 26.09 8.62
C ILE A 274 -22.19 24.94 9.27
N TYR A 275 -22.12 24.81 10.59
CA TYR A 275 -22.84 23.77 11.32
C TYR A 275 -24.28 24.18 11.66
N GLY A 276 -24.46 25.40 12.14
CA GLY A 276 -25.74 25.92 12.59
C GLY A 276 -25.83 27.44 12.39
N ASP A 277 -26.32 28.15 13.42
CA ASP A 277 -26.25 29.60 13.45
C ASP A 277 -24.92 30.10 14.02
N SER A 278 -24.68 31.41 13.95
CA SER A 278 -23.44 32.04 14.42
C SER A 278 -23.20 31.94 15.93
N SER A 279 -24.20 31.52 16.71
CA SER A 279 -24.10 31.36 18.16
C SER A 279 -23.78 29.92 18.57
N THR A 280 -23.95 28.95 17.66
CA THR A 280 -23.84 27.53 17.94
C THR A 280 -22.54 26.96 17.41
N LYS A 281 -21.63 26.60 18.32
CA LYS A 281 -20.38 25.94 17.96
C LYS A 281 -20.60 24.45 17.75
N ALA A 282 -20.09 23.90 16.65
CA ALA A 282 -20.18 22.46 16.38
C ALA A 282 -19.60 21.61 17.54
N PRO A 283 -20.35 20.62 18.06
CA PRO A 283 -19.87 19.69 19.08
C PRO A 283 -18.62 18.92 18.64
N LEU A 284 -17.86 18.36 19.60
CA LEU A 284 -16.71 17.48 19.28
C LEU A 284 -17.12 16.02 19.04
N HIS A 285 -18.29 15.65 19.50
CA HIS A 285 -18.82 14.28 19.48
C HIS A 285 -20.20 14.27 18.86
N LEU A 286 -20.68 13.07 18.51
CA LEU A 286 -21.98 12.89 17.89
C LEU A 286 -23.12 13.19 18.88
N THR A 287 -23.83 14.31 18.68
CA THR A 287 -25.09 14.65 19.34
C THR A 287 -26.27 14.48 18.37
N ASP A 288 -27.51 14.59 18.85
CA ASP A 288 -28.69 14.48 17.96
C ASP A 288 -28.77 15.60 16.91
N GLU A 289 -28.24 16.78 17.21
CA GLU A 289 -28.09 17.86 16.23
C GLU A 289 -27.02 17.53 15.19
N VAL A 290 -25.88 16.97 15.62
CA VAL A 290 -24.85 16.51 14.69
C VAL A 290 -25.37 15.37 13.81
N LYS A 291 -26.25 14.50 14.32
CA LYS A 291 -26.91 13.48 13.50
C LYS A 291 -27.70 14.10 12.35
N ARG A 292 -28.53 15.11 12.63
CA ARG A 292 -29.27 15.85 11.60
C ARG A 292 -28.34 16.56 10.62
N PHE A 293 -27.24 17.12 11.11
CA PHE A 293 -26.22 17.75 10.28
C PHE A 293 -25.56 16.75 9.30
N VAL A 294 -25.19 15.57 9.79
CA VAL A 294 -24.67 14.47 8.96
C VAL A 294 -25.73 14.00 7.95
N GLU A 295 -26.99 13.93 8.35
CA GLU A 295 -28.11 13.54 7.48
C GLU A 295 -28.39 14.57 6.37
N ASP A 296 -28.27 15.87 6.64
CA ASP A 296 -28.35 16.90 5.59
C ASP A 296 -27.22 16.71 4.56
N ILE A 297 -25.97 16.57 5.03
CA ILE A 297 -24.81 16.31 4.16
C ILE A 297 -25.00 15.04 3.34
N ARG A 298 -25.56 13.98 3.95
CA ARG A 298 -25.87 12.70 3.30
C ARG A 298 -26.71 12.90 2.04
N LEU A 299 -27.70 13.78 2.09
CA LEU A 299 -28.54 14.10 0.93
C LEU A 299 -27.72 14.80 -0.17
N GLN A 300 -26.83 15.73 0.22
CA GLN A 300 -26.03 16.50 -0.74
C GLN A 300 -25.05 15.63 -1.53
N VAL A 301 -24.38 14.69 -0.88
CA VAL A 301 -23.45 13.76 -1.55
C VAL A 301 -24.15 12.51 -2.11
N LYS A 302 -25.49 12.49 -2.07
CA LYS A 302 -26.32 11.40 -2.61
C LYS A 302 -25.92 10.03 -2.08
N THR A 303 -25.70 9.92 -0.78
CA THR A 303 -25.44 8.63 -0.14
C THR A 303 -26.71 7.78 -0.17
N PHE A 304 -26.57 6.52 -0.55
CA PHE A 304 -27.66 5.56 -0.64
C PHE A 304 -27.47 4.44 0.37
N CYS A 305 -28.50 3.63 0.59
CA CYS A 305 -28.38 2.45 1.43
C CYS A 305 -27.95 1.23 0.62
N ASN A 306 -26.94 0.52 1.09
CA ASN A 306 -26.46 -0.72 0.50
C ASN A 306 -26.23 -1.74 1.63
N ASN A 307 -27.05 -2.78 1.70
CA ASN A 307 -26.99 -3.82 2.74
C ASN A 307 -26.97 -3.24 4.18
N GLY A 308 -27.80 -2.21 4.45
CA GLY A 308 -27.86 -1.53 5.75
C GLY A 308 -26.71 -0.55 6.01
N GLN A 309 -25.74 -0.44 5.10
CA GLN A 309 -24.64 0.52 5.18
C GLN A 309 -24.92 1.77 4.33
N GLY A 310 -24.48 2.93 4.82
CA GLY A 310 -24.51 4.18 4.05
C GLY A 310 -23.37 4.20 3.05
N SER A 311 -23.66 4.01 1.76
CA SER A 311 -22.66 4.03 0.70
C SER A 311 -22.71 5.33 -0.10
N THR A 312 -21.56 5.94 -0.32
CA THR A 312 -21.41 7.13 -1.17
C THR A 312 -20.47 6.80 -2.31
N TYR A 313 -20.87 7.09 -3.54
CA TYR A 313 -19.92 7.00 -4.65
C TYR A 313 -18.83 8.06 -4.46
N THR A 314 -17.57 7.68 -4.57
CA THR A 314 -16.42 8.60 -4.57
C THR A 314 -16.57 9.73 -5.58
N SER A 315 -17.20 9.44 -6.73
CA SER A 315 -17.52 10.46 -7.71
C SER A 315 -18.55 11.48 -7.24
N ASN A 316 -19.34 11.23 -6.19
CA ASN A 316 -20.37 12.14 -5.69
C ASN A 316 -19.89 13.03 -4.54
N MET A 317 -18.72 12.75 -3.95
CA MET A 317 -18.20 13.52 -2.82
C MET A 317 -18.04 15.02 -3.13
N HIS A 318 -17.85 15.40 -4.40
CA HIS A 318 -17.77 16.81 -4.82
C HIS A 318 -19.13 17.53 -4.84
N LEU A 319 -20.25 16.81 -4.82
CA LEU A 319 -21.60 17.38 -4.94
C LEU A 319 -21.98 18.25 -3.73
N ILE A 320 -21.21 18.18 -2.64
CA ILE A 320 -21.35 19.05 -1.47
C ILE A 320 -20.98 20.52 -1.75
N ALA A 321 -20.38 20.83 -2.90
CA ALA A 321 -19.88 22.17 -3.22
C ALA A 321 -20.93 23.29 -3.10
N PRO A 322 -22.17 23.16 -3.64
CA PRO A 322 -23.19 24.19 -3.52
C PRO A 322 -23.63 24.40 -2.07
N TRP A 323 -23.76 23.32 -1.30
CA TRP A 323 -24.11 23.35 0.12
C TRP A 323 -23.05 24.06 0.95
N PHE A 324 -21.75 23.81 0.67
CA PHE A 324 -20.67 24.50 1.37
C PHE A 324 -20.61 25.97 0.97
N ARG A 325 -20.83 26.30 -0.31
CA ARG A 325 -20.85 27.68 -0.81
C ARG A 325 -21.99 28.50 -0.21
N SER A 326 -23.18 27.93 -0.03
CA SER A 326 -24.29 28.68 0.57
C SER A 326 -24.03 29.07 2.03
N ARG A 327 -23.24 28.29 2.76
CA ARG A 327 -22.94 28.53 4.19
C ARG A 327 -21.65 29.30 4.44
N GLN A 328 -20.65 29.10 3.59
CA GLN A 328 -19.33 29.73 3.72
C GLN A 328 -19.19 31.02 2.90
N GLY A 329 -19.95 31.18 1.82
CA GLY A 329 -19.87 32.32 0.91
C GLY A 329 -19.15 32.02 -0.41
N SER A 330 -19.10 33.03 -1.27
CA SER A 330 -18.73 32.92 -2.70
C SER A 330 -17.29 32.48 -2.96
N ASN A 331 -16.36 32.68 -2.03
CA ASN A 331 -14.95 32.27 -2.16
C ASN A 331 -14.72 30.79 -1.84
N SER A 332 -15.73 30.08 -1.34
CA SER A 332 -15.57 28.68 -0.98
C SER A 332 -15.53 27.76 -2.21
N ARG A 333 -14.69 26.72 -2.14
CA ARG A 333 -14.49 25.74 -3.21
C ARG A 333 -14.46 24.34 -2.64
N VAL A 334 -14.88 23.37 -3.45
CA VAL A 334 -14.70 21.95 -3.21
C VAL A 334 -14.05 21.33 -4.43
N VAL A 335 -13.00 20.55 -4.21
CA VAL A 335 -12.24 19.88 -5.27
C VAL A 335 -12.13 18.41 -4.96
N SER A 336 -12.05 17.59 -6.01
CA SER A 336 -11.93 16.15 -5.87
C SER A 336 -10.89 15.62 -6.84
N TYR A 337 -10.01 14.76 -6.34
CA TYR A 337 -8.96 14.09 -7.07
C TYR A 337 -9.30 12.61 -7.13
N LEU A 338 -9.65 12.11 -8.31
CA LEU A 338 -10.12 10.74 -8.49
C LEU A 338 -9.12 9.90 -9.28
N GLU A 339 -8.98 8.63 -8.91
CA GLU A 339 -8.24 7.67 -9.72
C GLU A 339 -8.93 7.50 -11.07
N SER A 340 -8.18 7.62 -12.17
CA SER A 340 -8.78 7.36 -13.49
C SER A 340 -7.80 6.94 -14.56
N ARG A 341 -8.32 6.15 -15.51
CA ARG A 341 -7.70 5.88 -16.82
C ARG A 341 -8.25 6.77 -17.96
N LYS A 342 -9.33 7.56 -17.78
CA LYS A 342 -9.89 8.44 -18.83
C LYS A 342 -10.51 9.74 -18.27
N LYS A 343 -10.24 10.87 -18.96
CA LYS A 343 -10.71 12.23 -18.64
C LYS A 343 -12.21 12.38 -18.88
N ARG A 344 -12.96 12.86 -17.88
CA ARG A 344 -14.25 13.55 -18.04
C ARG A 344 -14.39 14.59 -16.92
N SER A 345 -14.73 15.81 -17.29
CA SER A 345 -15.00 16.95 -16.43
C SER A 345 -16.42 17.43 -16.68
N SER A 346 -17.18 17.71 -15.63
CA SER A 346 -18.50 18.35 -15.72
C SER A 346 -18.70 19.34 -14.57
N GLY A 347 -19.06 20.58 -14.94
CA GLY A 347 -19.89 21.53 -14.18
C GLY A 347 -19.46 21.92 -12.76
N GLY A 348 -18.78 23.06 -12.62
CA GLY A 348 -18.75 23.87 -11.38
C GLY A 348 -17.93 23.34 -10.19
N SER A 349 -17.63 22.05 -10.17
CA SER A 349 -16.70 21.37 -9.27
C SER A 349 -15.46 20.91 -10.05
N SER A 350 -14.25 21.15 -9.55
CA SER A 350 -13.06 20.62 -10.22
C SER A 350 -12.82 19.18 -9.78
N VAL A 351 -13.21 18.24 -10.64
CA VAL A 351 -12.80 16.84 -10.53
C VAL A 351 -11.55 16.66 -11.39
N ALA A 352 -10.40 16.59 -10.74
CA ALA A 352 -9.14 16.29 -11.38
C ALA A 352 -8.86 14.78 -11.28
N ARG A 353 -8.16 14.21 -12.27
CA ARG A 353 -7.96 12.76 -12.38
C ARG A 353 -6.49 12.44 -12.55
N GLY A 354 -5.99 11.42 -11.85
CA GLY A 354 -4.60 10.99 -11.90
C GLY A 354 -4.34 9.66 -11.21
N GLY A 355 -3.07 9.29 -11.05
CA GLY A 355 -2.67 8.07 -10.33
C GLY A 355 -2.71 8.25 -8.80
N ARG A 356 -2.78 7.14 -8.06
CA ARG A 356 -2.87 7.15 -6.58
C ARG A 356 -1.74 7.93 -5.89
N SER A 357 -0.51 7.84 -6.38
CA SER A 357 0.62 8.62 -5.84
C SER A 357 0.47 10.12 -6.02
N TRP A 358 -0.11 10.54 -7.16
CA TRP A 358 -0.43 11.94 -7.41
C TRP A 358 -1.58 12.42 -6.50
N ILE A 359 -2.59 11.58 -6.26
CA ILE A 359 -3.68 11.86 -5.31
C ILE A 359 -3.12 12.06 -3.89
N GLN A 360 -2.21 11.19 -3.43
CA GLN A 360 -1.53 11.35 -2.14
C GLN A 360 -0.76 12.67 -2.05
N SER A 361 -0.02 13.02 -3.11
CA SER A 361 0.73 14.28 -3.15
C SER A 361 -0.19 15.50 -3.08
N LYS A 362 -1.35 15.45 -3.75
CA LYS A 362 -2.34 16.54 -3.68
C LYS A 362 -2.95 16.64 -2.29
N ALA A 363 -3.26 15.51 -1.64
CA ALA A 363 -3.73 15.51 -0.26
C ALA A 363 -2.71 16.15 0.69
N ALA A 364 -1.43 15.77 0.59
CA ALA A 364 -0.35 16.36 1.38
C ALA A 364 -0.21 17.88 1.16
N GLU A 365 -0.37 18.36 -0.08
CA GLU A 365 -0.33 19.79 -0.43
C GLU A 365 -1.44 20.59 0.28
N TYR A 366 -2.67 20.07 0.33
CA TYR A 366 -3.78 20.74 1.02
C TYR A 366 -3.64 20.71 2.55
N ILE A 367 -3.19 19.57 3.11
CA ILE A 367 -2.91 19.46 4.55
C ILE A 367 -1.82 20.46 4.95
N LYS A 368 -0.76 20.59 4.14
CA LYS A 368 0.30 21.59 4.34
C LYS A 368 -0.24 23.02 4.32
N SER A 369 -1.23 23.29 3.49
CA SER A 369 -1.95 24.58 3.42
C SER A 369 -3.01 24.76 4.51
N GLY A 370 -3.12 23.84 5.47
CA GLY A 370 -4.02 23.96 6.62
C GLY A 370 -5.44 23.42 6.39
N TYR A 371 -5.69 22.69 5.30
CA TYR A 371 -7.00 22.13 4.98
C TYR A 371 -7.02 20.61 5.19
N PRO A 372 -7.91 20.06 6.05
CA PRO A 372 -8.11 18.62 6.16
C PRO A 372 -8.65 18.05 4.84
N VAL A 373 -8.33 16.78 4.57
CA VAL A 373 -8.61 16.12 3.30
C VAL A 373 -9.32 14.80 3.54
N ILE A 374 -10.45 14.55 2.88
CA ILE A 374 -11.07 13.22 2.89
C ILE A 374 -10.32 12.34 1.91
N LEU A 375 -9.89 11.16 2.35
CA LEU A 375 -9.26 10.15 1.51
C LEU A 375 -10.20 8.96 1.37
N ASP A 376 -10.46 8.56 0.13
CA ASP A 376 -11.16 7.33 -0.20
C ASP A 376 -10.16 6.24 -0.55
N PHE A 377 -10.22 5.10 0.15
CA PHE A 377 -9.31 3.97 -0.02
C PHE A 377 -10.00 2.65 0.31
N ASP A 378 -9.39 1.55 -0.12
CA ASP A 378 -9.87 0.21 0.19
C ASP A 378 -9.57 -0.09 1.68
N PHE A 379 -10.61 -0.39 2.47
CA PHE A 379 -10.48 -0.73 3.88
C PHE A 379 -10.87 -2.19 4.12
N GLU A 380 -9.88 -3.02 4.41
CA GLU A 380 -10.03 -4.44 4.80
C GLU A 380 -10.98 -5.25 3.87
N SER A 381 -11.82 -6.11 4.45
CA SER A 381 -12.78 -6.95 3.74
C SER A 381 -14.07 -6.23 3.35
N GLU A 382 -14.33 -5.04 3.89
CA GLU A 382 -15.65 -4.37 3.88
C GLU A 382 -15.90 -3.44 2.68
N GLY A 383 -14.88 -3.20 1.84
CA GLY A 383 -15.00 -2.39 0.62
C GLY A 383 -14.28 -1.05 0.72
N GLY A 384 -14.75 -0.05 -0.04
CA GLY A 384 -14.18 1.30 0.01
C GLY A 384 -14.64 2.07 1.25
N HIS A 385 -13.72 2.83 1.86
CA HIS A 385 -13.99 3.69 3.03
C HIS A 385 -13.47 5.11 2.80
N SER A 386 -14.13 6.08 3.41
CA SER A 386 -13.75 7.49 3.43
C SER A 386 -13.32 7.89 4.83
N ALA A 387 -12.11 8.44 4.99
CA ALA A 387 -11.61 8.93 6.28
C ALA A 387 -10.97 10.32 6.12
N VAL A 388 -10.95 11.12 7.18
CA VAL A 388 -10.34 12.47 7.13
C VAL A 388 -8.87 12.42 7.53
N ALA A 389 -7.99 12.85 6.64
CA ALA A 389 -6.59 13.10 6.90
C ALA A 389 -6.36 14.53 7.39
N THR A 390 -5.74 14.68 8.56
CA THR A 390 -5.44 15.99 9.18
C THR A 390 -3.95 16.28 9.26
N ARG A 391 -3.11 15.25 9.10
CA ARG A 391 -1.64 15.34 9.20
C ARG A 391 -1.00 14.38 8.21
N TYR A 392 0.23 14.68 7.80
CA TYR A 392 1.03 13.75 7.02
C TYR A 392 2.49 13.75 7.45
N LYS A 393 3.12 12.59 7.31
CA LYS A 393 4.58 12.42 7.30
C LYS A 393 4.99 12.02 5.91
N GLY A 394 6.09 12.59 5.42
CA GLY A 394 6.67 12.22 4.14
C GLY A 394 8.05 11.61 4.34
N THR A 395 8.30 10.49 3.65
CA THR A 395 9.65 9.95 3.51
C THR A 395 10.06 10.05 2.05
N SER A 396 11.10 10.83 1.76
CA SER A 396 11.66 10.92 0.42
C SER A 396 12.44 9.66 0.10
N ARG A 397 12.11 9.01 -1.01
CA ARG A 397 12.94 7.98 -1.64
C ARG A 397 13.82 8.62 -2.69
N ARG A 398 15.12 8.35 -2.62
CA ARG A 398 16.04 8.65 -3.71
C ARG A 398 16.28 7.39 -4.52
N ASN A 399 16.35 7.54 -5.83
CA ASN A 399 16.91 6.53 -6.71
C ASN A 399 18.15 7.12 -7.37
N ARG A 400 19.11 6.26 -7.71
CA ARG A 400 20.20 6.62 -8.61
C ARG A 400 19.80 6.21 -10.01
N HIS A 401 19.62 7.19 -10.89
CA HIS A 401 19.30 6.97 -12.28
C HIS A 401 20.59 6.90 -13.08
N CYS A 402 20.86 5.77 -13.74
CA CYS A 402 22.08 5.52 -14.49
C CYS A 402 21.78 5.33 -15.98
N LYS A 403 22.42 6.15 -16.82
CA LYS A 403 22.34 6.07 -18.29
C LYS A 403 23.67 5.67 -18.90
N THR A 404 23.67 4.66 -19.76
CA THR A 404 24.83 4.27 -20.55
C THR A 404 24.87 5.06 -21.84
N LYS A 405 25.81 6.01 -21.96
CA LYS A 405 26.07 6.75 -23.19
C LYS A 405 27.22 6.10 -23.94
N THR A 406 27.00 5.75 -25.20
CA THR A 406 28.07 5.29 -26.10
C THR A 406 28.51 6.48 -26.95
N THR A 407 29.81 6.79 -26.95
CA THR A 407 30.40 7.87 -27.74
C THR A 407 31.51 7.32 -28.63
N GLY A 408 31.64 7.83 -29.86
CA GLY A 408 32.65 7.43 -30.85
C GLY A 408 32.09 6.68 -32.07
N TRP A 409 32.74 6.85 -33.23
CA TRP A 409 32.47 6.11 -34.48
C TRP A 409 33.34 4.84 -34.54
N TRP A 410 33.01 3.92 -35.45
CA TRP A 410 33.27 2.46 -35.46
C TRP A 410 34.63 1.90 -34.99
N VAL A 411 35.70 2.70 -34.89
CA VAL A 411 37.06 2.24 -34.54
C VAL A 411 37.44 2.49 -33.07
N GLY A 412 36.55 3.09 -32.26
CA GLY A 412 36.87 3.43 -30.86
C GLY A 412 35.66 3.77 -29.99
N LYS A 413 34.62 2.91 -29.98
CA LYS A 413 33.44 3.09 -29.14
C LYS A 413 33.84 3.11 -27.65
N LYS A 414 33.64 4.25 -26.98
CA LYS A 414 33.76 4.39 -25.53
C LYS A 414 32.36 4.42 -24.93
N THR A 415 32.05 3.44 -24.09
CA THR A 415 30.84 3.42 -23.27
C THR A 415 31.12 4.11 -21.95
N LYS A 416 30.28 5.07 -21.57
CA LYS A 416 30.33 5.73 -20.26
C LYS A 416 28.96 5.67 -19.61
N THR A 417 28.88 5.08 -18.43
CA THR A 417 27.70 5.17 -17.58
C THR A 417 27.74 6.47 -16.79
N VAL A 418 26.68 7.25 -16.90
CA VAL A 418 26.48 8.49 -16.15
C VAL A 418 25.32 8.27 -15.20
N CYS A 419 25.57 8.43 -13.90
CA CYS A 419 24.58 8.25 -12.87
C CYS A 419 24.27 9.58 -12.17
N SER A 420 23.00 9.85 -11.89
CA SER A 420 22.53 11.00 -11.12
C SER A 420 21.53 10.57 -10.07
N TRP A 421 21.62 11.16 -8.87
CA TRP A 421 20.65 10.94 -7.83
C TRP A 421 19.41 11.79 -8.05
N GLU A 422 18.24 11.15 -7.97
CA GLU A 422 16.95 11.79 -8.15
C GLU A 422 16.03 11.43 -6.99
N THR A 423 15.18 12.37 -6.56
CA THR A 423 14.12 12.05 -5.61
C THR A 423 12.99 11.37 -6.39
N ALA A 424 12.88 10.05 -6.25
CA ALA A 424 12.01 9.21 -7.06
C ALA A 424 10.54 9.26 -6.61
N ALA A 425 10.30 9.32 -5.30
CA ALA A 425 8.95 9.37 -4.75
C ALA A 425 8.95 9.90 -3.32
N TYR A 426 7.78 10.36 -2.87
CA TYR A 426 7.49 10.55 -1.46
C TYR A 426 6.52 9.46 -1.02
N ASP A 427 6.90 8.70 -0.01
CA ASP A 427 5.94 7.89 0.73
C ASP A 427 5.24 8.77 1.75
N TYR A 428 3.92 8.80 1.69
CA TYR A 428 3.10 9.53 2.64
C TYR A 428 2.41 8.58 3.62
N GLU A 429 2.54 8.89 4.90
CA GLU A 429 1.73 8.32 5.97
C GLU A 429 0.81 9.43 6.48
N PHE A 430 -0.49 9.16 6.63
CA PHE A 430 -1.48 10.14 7.04
C PHE A 430 -2.04 9.80 8.42
N PHE A 431 -2.35 10.81 9.24
CA PHE A 431 -3.15 10.60 10.44
C PHE A 431 -4.63 10.68 10.07
N LEU A 432 -5.33 9.55 10.18
CA LEU A 432 -6.69 9.37 9.67
C LEU A 432 -7.71 9.37 10.81
N HIS A 433 -8.79 10.12 10.62
CA HIS A 433 -10.02 10.07 11.42
C HIS A 433 -11.04 9.23 10.67
N TYR A 434 -11.39 8.06 11.21
CA TYR A 434 -12.21 7.07 10.49
C TYR A 434 -13.71 7.36 10.49
N GLY A 435 -14.16 8.34 11.27
CA GLY A 435 -15.58 8.61 11.47
C GLY A 435 -16.27 7.59 12.38
N TRP A 436 -15.54 7.05 13.36
CA TRP A 436 -16.02 6.05 14.34
C TRP A 436 -15.90 6.53 15.78
N GLY A 437 -16.25 7.80 16.04
CA GLY A 437 -16.19 8.34 17.40
C GLY A 437 -14.77 8.40 17.99
N GLY A 438 -13.75 8.53 17.13
CA GLY A 438 -12.34 8.52 17.51
C GLY A 438 -11.69 7.13 17.58
N ARG A 439 -12.48 6.06 17.48
CA ARG A 439 -11.95 4.69 17.44
C ARG A 439 -11.14 4.47 16.17
N ASN A 440 -9.98 3.83 16.32
CA ASN A 440 -9.04 3.50 15.23
C ASN A 440 -8.39 4.71 14.54
N ASN A 441 -8.50 5.92 15.11
CA ASN A 441 -7.74 7.07 14.62
C ASN A 441 -6.23 6.79 14.77
N LYS A 442 -5.49 6.80 13.66
CA LYS A 442 -4.09 6.38 13.65
C LYS A 442 -3.31 6.93 12.46
N TRP A 443 -2.00 6.85 12.58
CA TRP A 443 -1.09 6.97 11.44
C TRP A 443 -1.21 5.72 10.56
N GLN A 444 -1.46 5.92 9.28
CA GLN A 444 -1.54 4.83 8.31
C GLN A 444 -1.09 5.29 6.92
N GLN A 445 -0.32 4.42 6.25
CA GLN A 445 -0.06 4.54 4.83
C GLN A 445 -1.28 3.99 4.07
N VAL A 446 -1.91 4.83 3.25
CA VAL A 446 -3.07 4.46 2.41
C VAL A 446 -2.77 4.73 0.96
N SER A 447 -3.32 3.93 0.05
CA SER A 447 -3.25 4.15 -1.40
C SER A 447 -4.61 4.65 -1.90
N PRO A 448 -4.90 5.95 -1.76
CA PRO A 448 -6.21 6.51 -2.04
C PRO A 448 -6.54 6.46 -3.53
N PHE A 449 -7.78 6.09 -3.82
CA PHE A 449 -8.38 6.23 -5.14
C PHE A 449 -9.24 7.51 -5.24
N GLY A 450 -9.45 8.21 -4.14
CA GLY A 450 -10.10 9.52 -4.08
C GLY A 450 -9.46 10.43 -3.02
N ALA A 451 -9.38 11.72 -3.29
CA ALA A 451 -9.12 12.75 -2.28
C ALA A 451 -10.06 13.94 -2.48
N HIS A 452 -10.68 14.44 -1.41
CA HIS A 452 -11.68 15.49 -1.47
C HIS A 452 -11.36 16.59 -0.46
N VAL A 453 -11.43 17.84 -0.91
CA VAL A 453 -11.03 19.00 -0.09
C VAL A 453 -12.03 20.12 -0.26
N ALA A 454 -12.43 20.74 0.85
CA ALA A 454 -13.13 22.01 0.89
C ALA A 454 -12.16 23.10 1.36
N TYR A 455 -12.06 24.22 0.65
CA TYR A 455 -11.14 25.32 1.00
C TYR A 455 -11.69 26.69 0.62
N ILE A 456 -11.05 27.76 1.10
CA ILE A 456 -11.33 29.15 0.74
C ILE A 456 -10.28 29.61 -0.27
N ALA A 457 -10.72 30.06 -1.44
CA ALA A 457 -9.88 30.46 -2.57
C ALA A 457 -9.40 31.91 -2.48
#